data_AF-A0A8J6QLK3-F1
#
_entry.id   AF-A0A8J6QLK3-F1
#
_cell.length_a   1.000
_cell.length_b   1.000
_cell.length_c   1.000
_cell.angle_alpha   90.00
_cell.angle_beta   90.00
_cell.angle_gamma   90.00
#
_symmetry.space_group_name_H-M   'P 1'
#
loop_
_entity.id
_entity.type
_entity.pdbx_description
1 polymer ?
#
loop_
_entity_poly.entity_id
_entity_poly.type
_entity_poly.pdbx_seq_one_letter_code
_entity_poly.pdbx_strand_id
1 'polypeptide(L)'
;MGELSDRFAELMARMAKSDAELFRTIGEQNARVRQIADDLVAVPEAGVKADATAACLAPAGLLPAEQCDQKALKARFGKVADAQAWVESQIGKAPKKPTWLVIEQTCRSGAWPLVAARTTAASKGISSEQLDERLTVLETKLTQRFDRLEALLLVIAGGNPSSSPHQIDQG
;
A
#
# COMPACT_ATOMS: atom_id res chain seq x y z
N MET A 1 -13.79 18.95 60.36
CA MET A 1 -14.34 17.81 59.56
C MET A 1 -14.80 18.25 58.17
N GLY A 2 -15.24 19.50 57.93
CA GLY A 2 -15.74 19.97 56.61
C GLY A 2 -14.69 20.11 55.50
N GLU A 3 -13.54 20.74 55.76
CA GLU A 3 -12.53 21.04 54.72
C GLU A 3 -11.97 19.79 54.01
N LEU A 4 -11.88 18.65 54.70
CA LEU A 4 -11.43 17.40 54.08
C LEU A 4 -12.50 16.87 53.10
N SER A 5 -13.77 16.95 53.50
CA SER A 5 -14.92 16.57 52.68
C SER A 5 -15.05 17.45 51.44
N ASP A 6 -14.82 18.75 51.58
CA ASP A 6 -14.88 19.70 50.46
C ASP A 6 -13.77 19.42 49.43
N ARG A 7 -12.55 19.09 49.88
CA ARG A 7 -11.45 18.69 49.00
C ARG A 7 -11.72 17.37 48.27
N PHE A 8 -12.36 16.40 48.93
CA PHE A 8 -12.77 15.16 48.26
C PHE A 8 -13.88 15.41 47.24
N ALA A 9 -14.86 16.27 47.54
CA ALA A 9 -15.90 16.65 46.60
C ALA A 9 -15.31 17.36 45.37
N GLU A 10 -14.36 18.28 45.56
CA GLU A 10 -13.69 18.97 44.47
C GLU A 10 -12.83 18.02 43.60
N LEU A 11 -12.13 17.07 44.23
CA LEU A 11 -11.36 16.04 43.51
C LEU A 11 -12.27 15.15 42.66
N MET A 12 -13.37 14.66 43.23
CA MET A 12 -14.35 13.83 42.52
C MET A 12 -15.00 14.59 41.37
N ALA A 13 -15.31 15.88 41.55
CA ALA A 13 -15.84 16.73 40.49
C ALA A 13 -14.84 16.93 39.34
N ARG A 14 -13.54 17.14 39.64
CA ARG A 14 -12.49 17.22 38.61
C ARG A 14 -12.30 15.89 37.87
N MET A 15 -12.33 14.78 38.59
CA MET A 15 -12.18 13.44 38.01
C MET A 15 -13.35 13.10 37.10
N ALA A 16 -14.59 13.31 37.56
CA ALA A 16 -15.79 13.10 36.76
C ALA A 16 -15.83 13.97 35.50
N LYS A 17 -15.31 15.21 35.58
CA LYS A 17 -15.18 16.09 34.42
C LYS A 17 -14.13 15.58 33.43
N SER A 18 -12.96 15.17 33.92
CA SER A 18 -11.90 14.57 33.11
C SER A 18 -12.38 13.31 32.40
N ASP A 19 -13.10 12.44 33.10
CA ASP A 19 -13.65 11.21 32.52
C ASP A 19 -14.71 11.51 31.46
N ALA A 20 -15.58 12.49 31.69
CA ALA A 20 -16.56 12.91 30.70
C ALA A 20 -15.90 13.46 29.42
N GLU A 21 -14.85 14.26 29.55
CA GLU A 21 -14.06 14.77 28.41
C GLU A 21 -13.33 13.64 27.67
N LEU A 22 -12.81 12.65 28.41
CA LEU A 22 -12.18 11.46 27.85
C LEU A 22 -13.18 10.62 27.04
N PHE A 23 -14.36 10.30 27.59
CA PHE A 23 -15.38 9.52 26.90
C PHE A 23 -15.91 10.24 25.66
N ARG A 24 -16.06 11.57 25.72
CA ARG A 24 -16.42 12.37 24.56
C ARG A 24 -15.37 12.24 23.46
N THR A 25 -14.09 12.41 23.80
CA THR A 25 -12.99 12.34 22.84
C THR A 25 -12.88 10.95 22.21
N ILE A 26 -12.98 9.89 23.02
CA ILE A 26 -12.99 8.50 22.54
C ILE A 26 -14.21 8.25 21.64
N GLY A 27 -15.37 8.79 21.98
CA GLY A 27 -16.58 8.70 21.17
C GLY A 27 -16.40 9.35 19.79
N GLU A 28 -15.84 10.56 19.75
CA GLU A 28 -15.54 11.28 18.51
C GLU A 28 -14.49 10.54 17.66
N GLN A 29 -13.45 9.99 18.27
CA GLN A 29 -12.44 9.17 17.58
C GLN A 29 -13.05 7.88 17.00
N ASN A 30 -13.86 7.16 17.78
CA ASN A 30 -14.54 5.95 17.31
C ASN A 30 -15.52 6.23 16.16
N ALA A 31 -16.23 7.37 16.21
CA ALA A 31 -17.10 7.79 15.12
C ALA A 31 -16.30 8.05 13.84
N ARG A 32 -15.14 8.72 13.93
CA ARG A 32 -14.24 8.95 12.79
C ARG A 32 -13.69 7.65 12.21
N VAL A 33 -13.28 6.70 13.07
CA VAL A 33 -12.78 5.39 12.61
C VAL A 33 -13.87 4.63 11.87
N ARG A 34 -15.12 4.64 12.38
CA ARG A 34 -16.26 4.04 11.67
C ARG A 34 -16.52 4.71 10.32
N GLN A 35 -16.47 6.03 10.26
CA GLN A 35 -16.63 6.77 9.00
C GLN A 35 -15.54 6.40 7.98
N ILE A 36 -14.26 6.33 8.39
CA ILE A 36 -13.17 5.90 7.51
C ILE A 36 -13.36 4.44 7.07
N ALA A 37 -13.79 3.56 7.97
CA ALA A 37 -14.07 2.17 7.63
C ALA A 37 -15.24 2.05 6.64
N ASP A 38 -16.30 2.84 6.84
CA ASP A 38 -17.45 2.91 5.95
C ASP A 38 -17.04 3.48 4.59
N ASP A 39 -16.21 4.53 4.53
CA ASP A 39 -15.69 5.10 3.28
C ASP A 39 -14.83 4.09 2.49
N LEU A 40 -14.06 3.24 3.18
CA LEU A 40 -13.27 2.17 2.58
C LEU A 40 -14.13 0.99 2.08
N VAL A 41 -15.26 0.71 2.73
CA VAL A 41 -16.20 -0.34 2.35
C VAL A 41 -17.18 0.12 1.27
N ALA A 42 -17.50 1.42 1.26
CA ALA A 42 -18.50 2.02 0.39
C ALA A 42 -17.96 2.51 -0.94
N VAL A 43 -16.71 2.20 -1.34
CA VAL A 43 -16.24 2.42 -2.73
C VAL A 43 -17.12 1.57 -3.65
N PRO A 44 -18.12 2.15 -4.33
CA PRO A 44 -18.91 1.41 -5.28
C PRO A 44 -18.06 1.32 -6.54
N GLU A 45 -18.01 0.14 -7.13
CA GLU A 45 -17.62 -0.08 -8.54
C GLU A 45 -18.58 0.70 -9.46
N ALA A 46 -18.51 2.02 -9.44
CA ALA A 46 -19.33 2.93 -10.21
C ALA A 46 -18.43 3.73 -11.14
N GLY A 47 -17.99 3.08 -12.23
CA GLY A 47 -17.87 3.68 -13.56
C GLY A 47 -17.15 5.03 -13.69
N VAL A 48 -16.17 5.35 -12.84
CA VAL A 48 -15.31 6.51 -13.06
C VAL A 48 -14.26 6.09 -14.08
N LYS A 49 -14.35 6.68 -15.28
CA LYS A 49 -13.29 6.66 -16.29
C LYS A 49 -11.96 6.79 -15.57
N ALA A 50 -11.10 5.80 -15.78
CA ALA A 50 -9.76 5.71 -15.22
C ALA A 50 -8.97 6.99 -15.53
N ASP A 51 -9.03 7.96 -14.62
CA ASP A 51 -8.10 9.06 -14.59
C ASP A 51 -6.79 8.52 -14.00
N ALA A 52 -5.71 8.82 -14.71
CA ALA A 52 -4.40 8.18 -14.65
C ALA A 52 -3.70 8.18 -13.28
N THR A 53 -4.29 8.76 -12.25
CA THR A 53 -3.75 8.88 -10.89
C THR A 53 -4.03 7.65 -10.01
N ALA A 54 -5.13 6.92 -10.22
CA ALA A 54 -5.36 5.65 -9.49
C ALA A 54 -4.46 4.51 -10.00
N ALA A 55 -4.03 4.58 -11.25
CA ALA A 55 -3.08 3.65 -11.86
C ALA A 55 -1.64 3.80 -11.31
N CYS A 56 -1.32 4.93 -10.67
CA CYS A 56 -0.01 5.15 -10.04
C CYS A 56 0.14 4.48 -8.67
N LEU A 57 -0.96 4.14 -8.00
CA LEU A 57 -0.94 3.56 -6.64
C LEU A 57 -1.17 2.04 -6.62
N ALA A 58 -1.76 1.48 -7.67
CA ALA A 58 -1.75 0.04 -7.86
C ALA A 58 -0.33 -0.39 -8.29
N PRO A 59 0.22 -1.50 -7.77
CA PRO A 59 1.40 -2.11 -8.38
C PRO A 59 1.11 -2.31 -9.87
N ALA A 60 1.78 -1.52 -10.71
CA ALA A 60 1.63 -1.63 -12.15
C ALA A 60 1.90 -3.09 -12.53
N GLY A 61 0.93 -3.71 -13.20
CA GLY A 61 1.11 -5.06 -13.71
C GLY A 61 2.42 -5.12 -14.49
N LEU A 62 3.22 -6.16 -14.24
CA LEU A 62 4.53 -6.33 -14.88
C LEU A 62 4.41 -6.41 -16.40
N LEU A 63 3.25 -6.84 -16.89
CA LEU A 63 2.92 -6.93 -18.30
C LEU A 63 1.53 -6.34 -18.58
N PRO A 64 1.30 -5.83 -19.80
CA PRO A 64 -0.04 -5.46 -20.27
C PRO A 64 -1.00 -6.65 -20.17
N ALA A 65 -2.28 -6.40 -19.87
CA ALA A 65 -3.29 -7.45 -19.65
C ALA A 65 -3.37 -8.50 -20.78
N GLU A 66 -3.20 -8.06 -22.03
CA GLU A 66 -3.18 -8.90 -23.24
C GLU A 66 -2.00 -9.89 -23.28
N GLN A 67 -0.90 -9.60 -22.58
CA GLN A 67 0.31 -10.41 -22.52
C GLN A 67 0.42 -11.24 -21.24
N CYS A 68 -0.55 -11.10 -20.33
CA CYS A 68 -0.63 -11.85 -19.08
C CYS A 68 -1.34 -13.21 -19.24
N ASP A 69 -1.97 -13.50 -20.38
CA ASP A 69 -2.62 -14.80 -20.60
C ASP A 69 -1.59 -15.95 -20.60
N GLN A 70 -1.96 -17.09 -20.05
CA GLN A 70 -1.09 -18.26 -19.91
C GLN A 70 -0.50 -18.70 -21.27
N LYS A 71 -1.27 -18.58 -22.36
CA LYS A 71 -0.80 -18.89 -23.72
C LYS A 71 0.30 -17.92 -24.16
N ALA A 72 0.14 -16.63 -23.90
CA ALA A 72 1.12 -15.60 -24.22
C ALA A 72 2.39 -15.72 -23.36
N LEU A 73 2.25 -16.02 -22.07
CA LEU A 73 3.37 -16.24 -21.16
C LEU A 73 4.18 -17.49 -21.53
N LYS A 74 3.50 -18.59 -21.90
CA LYS A 74 4.16 -19.78 -22.42
C LYS A 74 4.86 -19.51 -23.75
N ALA A 75 4.28 -18.72 -24.65
CA ALA A 75 4.93 -18.34 -25.90
C ALA A 75 6.17 -17.45 -25.68
N ARG A 76 6.13 -16.57 -24.66
CA ARG A 76 7.19 -15.60 -24.38
C ARG A 76 8.37 -16.18 -23.60
N PHE A 77 8.11 -17.03 -22.60
CA PHE A 77 9.13 -17.56 -21.71
C PHE A 77 9.41 -19.05 -21.92
N GLY A 78 8.50 -19.79 -22.57
CA GLY A 78 8.62 -21.23 -22.80
C GLY A 78 8.42 -22.07 -21.54
N LYS A 79 9.23 -21.82 -20.50
CA LYS A 79 9.25 -22.56 -19.24
C LYS A 79 8.86 -21.67 -18.06
N VAL A 80 8.28 -22.30 -17.04
CA VAL A 80 7.89 -21.68 -15.76
C VAL A 80 9.11 -21.09 -15.05
N ALA A 81 10.26 -21.77 -15.10
CA ALA A 81 11.49 -21.33 -14.44
C ALA A 81 12.03 -20.02 -15.02
N ASP A 82 11.97 -19.87 -16.35
CA ASP A 82 12.45 -18.67 -17.04
C ASP A 82 11.52 -17.48 -16.76
N ALA A 83 10.20 -17.73 -16.75
CA ALA A 83 9.22 -16.74 -16.34
C ALA A 83 9.37 -16.34 -14.86
N GLN A 84 9.62 -17.31 -13.97
CA GLN A 84 9.88 -17.03 -12.55
C GLN A 84 11.14 -16.16 -12.39
N ALA A 85 12.26 -16.51 -13.02
CA ALA A 85 13.49 -15.74 -12.95
C ALA A 85 13.30 -14.30 -13.45
N TRP A 86 12.52 -14.13 -14.53
CA TRP A 86 12.16 -12.81 -15.01
C TRP A 86 11.33 -12.03 -13.99
N VAL A 87 10.27 -12.62 -13.43
CA VAL A 87 9.46 -11.98 -12.38
C VAL A 87 10.30 -11.64 -11.15
N GLU A 88 11.20 -12.53 -10.73
CA GLU A 88 12.11 -12.31 -9.61
C GLU A 88 13.03 -11.09 -9.82
N SER A 89 13.46 -10.86 -11.07
CA SER A 89 14.25 -9.67 -11.43
C SER A 89 13.48 -8.36 -11.27
N GLN A 90 12.14 -8.41 -11.34
CA GLN A 90 11.29 -7.21 -11.31
C GLN A 90 10.77 -6.90 -9.89
N ILE A 91 10.30 -7.93 -9.17
CA ILE A 91 9.57 -7.74 -7.89
C ILE A 91 10.20 -8.47 -6.69
N GLY A 92 11.33 -9.15 -6.90
CA GLY A 92 12.05 -9.88 -5.85
C GLY A 92 11.67 -11.35 -5.75
N LYS A 93 12.28 -12.06 -4.78
CA LYS A 93 12.27 -13.53 -4.69
C LYS A 93 10.87 -14.15 -4.68
N ALA A 94 10.70 -15.23 -5.44
CA ALA A 94 9.44 -15.95 -5.55
C ALA A 94 9.16 -16.85 -4.33
N PRO A 95 7.87 -17.16 -4.07
CA PRO A 95 7.50 -18.31 -3.24
C PRO A 95 7.97 -19.63 -3.88
N LYS A 96 8.17 -20.67 -3.06
CA LYS A 96 8.68 -21.98 -3.52
C LYS A 96 7.80 -22.56 -4.65
N LYS A 97 8.37 -22.64 -5.86
CA LYS A 97 7.81 -23.28 -7.07
C LYS A 97 6.45 -22.71 -7.51
N PRO A 98 6.41 -21.50 -8.10
CA PRO A 98 5.18 -20.93 -8.64
C PRO A 98 4.67 -21.75 -9.83
N THR A 99 3.36 -22.00 -9.88
CA THR A 99 2.69 -22.55 -11.08
C THR A 99 2.43 -21.44 -12.11
N TRP A 100 2.14 -21.80 -13.36
CA TRP A 100 1.79 -20.82 -14.41
C TRP A 100 0.67 -19.85 -14.00
N LEU A 101 -0.32 -20.31 -13.22
CA LEU A 101 -1.39 -19.48 -12.67
C LEU A 101 -0.85 -18.41 -11.70
N VAL A 102 0.10 -18.79 -10.84
CA VAL A 102 0.76 -17.86 -9.90
C VAL A 102 1.54 -16.81 -10.69
N ILE A 103 2.22 -17.21 -11.78
CA ILE A 103 2.95 -16.28 -12.65
C ILE A 103 2.01 -15.33 -13.39
N GLU A 104 0.92 -15.82 -13.97
CA GLU A 104 -0.11 -15.00 -14.61
C GLU A 104 -0.69 -13.96 -13.64
N GLN A 105 -1.08 -14.42 -12.45
CA GLN A 105 -1.61 -13.53 -11.43
C GLN A 105 -0.56 -12.49 -11.02
N THR A 106 0.69 -12.90 -10.83
CA THR A 106 1.81 -12.01 -10.47
C THR A 106 2.11 -10.99 -11.56
N CYS A 107 2.06 -11.39 -12.84
CA CYS A 107 2.24 -10.49 -13.97
C CYS A 107 1.10 -9.45 -14.04
N ARG A 108 -0.13 -9.84 -13.69
CA ARG A 108 -1.30 -8.94 -13.65
C ARG A 108 -1.28 -8.01 -12.43
N SER A 109 -0.88 -8.51 -11.27
CA SER A 109 -0.94 -7.79 -9.98
C SER A 109 0.36 -7.06 -9.63
N GLY A 110 1.47 -7.28 -10.33
CA GLY A 110 2.74 -6.65 -10.01
C GLY A 110 3.34 -7.07 -8.66
N ALA A 111 2.81 -8.12 -8.04
CA ALA A 111 3.24 -8.63 -6.74
C ALA A 111 2.99 -10.14 -6.66
N TRP A 112 3.90 -10.87 -6.02
CA TRP A 112 3.68 -12.28 -5.74
C TRP A 112 2.36 -12.42 -4.98
N PRO A 113 1.45 -13.34 -5.37
CA PRO A 113 0.26 -13.57 -4.60
C PRO A 113 0.71 -13.91 -3.20
N LEU A 114 0.22 -13.14 -2.23
CA LEU A 114 0.26 -13.53 -0.85
C LEU A 114 -0.34 -14.92 -0.84
N VAL A 115 0.49 -15.95 -0.65
CA VAL A 115 -0.04 -17.25 -0.29
C VAL A 115 -0.89 -16.91 0.91
N ALA A 116 -2.21 -17.02 0.77
CA ALA A 116 -3.08 -17.08 1.90
C ALA A 116 -2.57 -18.32 2.64
N ALA A 117 -1.58 -18.11 3.51
CA ALA A 117 -1.40 -18.90 4.68
C ALA A 117 -2.79 -18.81 5.25
N ARG A 118 -3.55 -19.89 5.01
CA ARG A 118 -4.83 -20.16 5.64
C ARG A 118 -4.57 -19.74 7.06
N THR A 119 -5.09 -18.59 7.44
CA THR A 119 -5.02 -18.09 8.79
C THR A 119 -5.96 -19.02 9.54
N THR A 120 -5.49 -20.23 9.79
CA THR A 120 -5.76 -20.87 11.06
C THR A 120 -5.28 -19.84 12.05
N ALA A 121 -6.22 -19.04 12.53
CA ALA A 121 -6.07 -18.18 13.68
C ALA A 121 -5.75 -19.09 14.87
N ALA A 122 -4.53 -19.59 14.90
CA ALA A 122 -3.85 -19.93 16.12
C ALA A 122 -3.44 -18.56 16.68
N SER A 123 -4.28 -18.09 17.58
CA SER A 123 -4.08 -16.98 18.50
C SER A 123 -2.69 -17.00 19.14
N LYS A 124 -1.70 -16.51 18.41
CA LYS A 124 -0.47 -15.95 18.97
C LYS A 124 -0.46 -14.51 18.56
N GLY A 125 -1.02 -13.67 19.43
CA GLY A 125 -1.06 -12.23 19.23
C GLY A 125 0.33 -11.73 18.87
N ILE A 126 0.43 -11.07 17.72
CA ILE A 126 1.61 -10.29 17.37
C ILE A 126 1.71 -9.22 18.47
N SER A 127 2.85 -9.14 19.15
CA SER A 127 3.04 -8.13 20.20
C SER A 127 3.01 -6.74 19.57
N SER A 128 2.57 -5.73 20.33
CA SER A 128 2.57 -4.33 19.87
C SER A 128 3.94 -3.93 19.31
N GLU A 129 5.01 -4.35 19.97
CA GLU A 129 6.39 -4.09 19.55
C GLU A 129 6.72 -4.66 18.17
N GLN A 130 6.21 -5.86 17.84
CA GLN A 130 6.40 -6.45 16.51
C GLN A 130 5.54 -5.78 15.43
N LEU A 131 4.41 -5.18 15.80
CA LEU A 131 3.64 -4.34 14.88
C LEU A 131 4.36 -3.02 14.63
N ASP A 132 4.88 -2.37 15.66
CA ASP A 132 5.62 -1.11 15.55
C ASP A 132 6.91 -1.29 14.73
N GLU A 133 7.64 -2.39 14.93
CA GLU A 133 8.83 -2.71 14.13
C GLU A 133 8.47 -2.96 12.65
N ARG A 134 7.33 -3.58 12.37
CA ARG A 134 6.87 -3.77 10.99
C ARG A 134 6.41 -2.46 10.35
N LEU A 135 5.72 -1.60 11.11
CA LEU A 135 5.25 -0.30 10.65
C LEU A 135 6.45 0.61 10.34
N THR A 136 7.45 0.66 11.21
CA THR A 136 8.67 1.46 10.99
C THR A 136 9.47 0.98 9.78
N VAL A 137 9.58 -0.34 9.57
CA VAL A 137 10.23 -0.90 8.37
C VAL A 137 9.46 -0.55 7.09
N LEU A 138 8.12 -0.55 7.14
CA LEU A 138 7.29 -0.16 6.00
C LEU A 138 7.38 1.34 5.73
N GLU A 139 7.35 2.16 6.78
CA GLU A 139 7.50 3.62 6.71
C GLU A 139 8.84 3.99 6.07
N THR A 140 9.93 3.39 6.55
CA THR A 140 11.28 3.62 6.00
C THR A 140 11.36 3.25 4.52
N LYS A 141 10.72 2.15 4.12
CA LYS A 141 10.67 1.72 2.71
C LYS A 141 9.85 2.66 1.84
N LEU A 142 8.76 3.21 2.37
CA LEU A 142 7.94 4.18 1.65
C LEU A 142 8.69 5.51 1.47
N THR A 143 9.35 6.01 2.51
CA THR A 143 10.20 7.21 2.44
C THR A 143 11.28 7.05 1.38
N GLN A 144 12.02 5.94 1.41
CA GLN A 144 13.06 5.66 0.41
C GLN A 144 12.51 5.58 -1.02
N ARG A 145 11.28 5.08 -1.19
CA ARG A 145 10.59 5.08 -2.48
C ARG A 145 10.21 6.48 -2.93
N PHE A 146 9.71 7.32 -2.02
CA PHE A 146 9.41 8.72 -2.32
C PHE A 146 10.66 9.50 -2.72
N ASP A 147 11.76 9.36 -1.99
CA ASP A 147 13.04 10.03 -2.33
C ASP A 147 13.53 9.62 -3.74
N ARG A 148 13.41 8.34 -4.07
CA ARG A 148 13.77 7.84 -5.40
C ARG A 148 12.83 8.38 -6.49
N LEU A 149 11.54 8.49 -6.20
CA LEU A 149 10.56 9.06 -7.14
C LEU A 149 10.78 10.56 -7.33
N GLU A 150 11.10 11.29 -6.26
CA GLU A 150 11.46 12.71 -6.32
C GLU A 150 12.71 12.92 -7.16
N ALA A 151 13.74 12.10 -6.97
CA ALA A 151 14.94 12.13 -7.81
C ALA A 151 14.63 11.85 -9.29
N LEU A 152 13.74 10.89 -9.59
CA LEU A 152 13.31 10.60 -10.96
C LEU A 152 12.49 11.75 -11.55
N LEU A 153 11.61 12.37 -10.78
CA LEU A 153 10.85 13.55 -11.21
C LEU A 153 11.76 14.75 -11.48
N LEU A 154 12.79 14.97 -10.66
CA LEU A 154 13.79 16.01 -10.88
C LEU A 154 14.61 15.75 -12.15
N VAL A 155 14.91 14.48 -12.48
CA VAL A 155 15.60 14.13 -13.74
C VAL A 155 14.69 14.34 -14.95
N ILE A 156 13.40 14.04 -14.84
CA ILE A 156 12.43 14.27 -15.94
C ILE A 156 12.15 15.77 -16.10
N ALA A 157 12.02 16.51 -14.99
CA ALA A 157 11.80 17.96 -15.00
C ALA A 157 13.04 18.75 -15.42
N GLY A 158 14.25 18.27 -15.08
CA GLY A 158 15.53 18.79 -15.55
C GLY A 158 15.93 18.29 -16.94
N GLY A 159 15.20 17.30 -17.47
CA GLY A 159 15.45 16.61 -18.72
C GLY A 159 14.66 17.15 -19.91
N ASN A 160 14.43 18.46 -19.96
CA ASN A 160 14.00 19.13 -21.20
C ASN A 160 15.19 19.90 -21.81
N PRO A 161 16.14 19.21 -22.49
CA PRO A 161 17.08 19.90 -23.37
C PRO A 161 16.31 20.34 -24.62
N SER A 162 15.61 21.47 -24.52
CA SER A 162 15.27 22.25 -25.70
C SER A 162 16.56 22.83 -26.28
N SER A 163 17.23 22.09 -27.16
CA SER A 163 17.90 22.64 -28.35
C SER A 163 18.57 21.54 -29.19
N SER A 164 17.91 21.24 -30.32
CA SER A 164 18.47 20.89 -31.63
C SER A 164 19.11 19.50 -31.78
N PRO A 165 18.87 18.74 -32.89
CA PRO A 165 19.11 19.21 -34.27
C PRO A 165 18.22 18.59 -35.39
N HIS A 166 17.95 19.34 -36.47
CA HIS A 166 17.80 18.86 -37.86
C HIS A 166 17.60 20.10 -38.75
N GLN A 167 18.60 20.54 -39.53
CA GLN A 167 18.90 20.04 -40.87
C GLN A 167 17.64 20.03 -41.75
N ILE A 168 17.37 21.15 -42.42
CA ILE A 168 16.60 21.19 -43.66
C ILE A 168 17.56 21.68 -44.72
N ASP A 169 18.08 20.71 -45.46
CA ASP A 169 18.63 20.89 -46.81
C ASP A 169 17.46 20.83 -47.81
N GLN A 170 17.66 21.49 -48.95
CA GLN A 170 16.88 21.50 -50.20
C GLN A 170 15.82 22.59 -50.41
N GLY A 171 16.12 23.46 -51.38
CA GLY A 171 15.24 24.44 -52.01
C GLY A 171 16.02 25.58 -52.65
#